data_AF-A0A1M4YF77-F1
#
_entry.id   AF-A0A1M4YF77-F1
#
_cell.length_a   1.000
_cell.length_b   1.000
_cell.length_c   1.000
_cell.angle_alpha   90.00
_cell.angle_beta   90.00
_cell.angle_gamma   90.00
#
_symmetry.space_group_name_H-M   'P 1'
#
loop_
_entity.id
_entity.type
_entity.pdbx_description
1 polymer ?
#
loop_
_entity_poly.entity_id
_entity_poly.type
_entity_poly.pdbx_seq_one_letter_code
_entity_poly.pdbx_strand_id
1 'polypeptide(L)' 'MANFLFVLSRDENDAATRCFQFAKIAHSQGHKVDIFLIDSGVVWADTTRDYSVKTTTGDCVNDYLPYLVENEVPIYV' A
#
# COMPACT_ATOMS: atom_id res chain seq x y z
N MET A 1 -10.99 -17.41 -5.18
CA MET A 1 -11.19 -16.02 -4.70
C MET A 1 -11.01 -16.04 -3.19
N ALA A 2 -10.03 -15.31 -2.68
CA ALA A 2 -9.73 -15.22 -1.25
C ALA A 2 -9.85 -13.75 -0.78
N ASN A 3 -9.93 -13.56 0.53
CA ASN A 3 -9.96 -12.24 1.15
C ASN A 3 -8.62 -11.99 1.85
N PHE A 4 -7.97 -10.89 1.51
CA PHE A 4 -6.71 -10.46 2.13
C PHE A 4 -6.90 -9.16 2.90
N LEU A 5 -6.30 -9.13 4.08
CA LEU A 5 -6.12 -7.92 4.87
C LEU A 5 -4.62 -7.63 4.96
N PHE A 6 -4.19 -6.50 4.43
CA PHE A 6 -2.83 -5.99 4.61
C PHE A 6 -2.83 -4.91 5.69
N VAL A 7 -1.88 -5.00 6.63
CA VAL A 7 -1.76 -4.03 7.74
C VAL A 7 -0.39 -3.36 7.66
N LEU A 8 -0.38 -2.03 7.63
CA LEU A 8 0.84 -1.23 7.71
C LEU A 8 0.87 -0.50 9.04
N SER A 9 1.82 -0.86 9.91
CA SER A 9 2.02 -0.23 11.24
C SER A 9 3.25 0.65 11.35
N ARG A 10 4.08 0.72 10.29
CA ARG A 10 5.41 1.34 10.33
C ARG A 10 5.52 2.50 9.36
N ASP A 11 6.25 3.54 9.78
CA ASP A 11 6.66 4.64 8.92
C ASP A 11 8.02 4.34 8.24
N GLU A 12 8.07 3.25 7.48
CA GLU A 12 9.28 2.82 6.76
C GLU A 12 8.98 2.71 5.26
N ASN A 13 9.80 3.34 4.41
CA ASN A 13 9.56 3.37 2.96
C ASN A 13 9.49 1.98 2.33
N ASP A 14 10.41 1.08 2.71
CA ASP A 14 10.43 -0.30 2.22
C ASP A 14 9.19 -1.09 2.68
N ALA A 15 8.75 -0.91 3.93
CA ALA A 15 7.57 -1.58 4.47
C ALA A 15 6.28 -1.12 3.77
N ALA A 16 6.11 0.19 3.57
CA ALA A 16 4.98 0.74 2.84
C ALA A 16 4.97 0.27 1.38
N THR A 17 6.13 0.32 0.71
CA THR A 17 6.26 -0.14 -0.68
C THR A 17 5.88 -1.61 -0.81
N ARG A 18 6.33 -2.50 0.09
CA ARG A 18 5.92 -3.92 0.06
C ARG A 18 4.44 -4.12 0.36
N CYS A 19 3.89 -3.39 1.33
CA CYS A 19 2.47 -3.47 1.67
C CYS A 19 1.60 -3.18 0.43
N PHE A 20 1.84 -2.04 -0.23
CA PHE A 20 1.08 -1.65 -1.41
C PHE A 20 1.37 -2.54 -2.62
N GLN A 21 2.61 -3.01 -2.79
CA GLN A 21 2.94 -3.98 -3.85
C GLN A 21 2.12 -5.26 -3.72
N PHE A 22 2.10 -5.88 -2.53
CA PHE A 22 1.41 -7.16 -2.34
C PHE A 22 -0.10 -7.00 -2.38
N ALA A 23 -0.64 -5.90 -1.85
CA ALA A 23 -2.04 -5.54 -2.03
C ALA A 23 -2.41 -5.42 -3.52
N LYS A 24 -1.59 -4.72 -4.31
CA LYS A 24 -1.80 -4.56 -5.75
C LYS A 24 -1.76 -5.90 -6.48
N ILE A 25 -0.79 -6.76 -6.16
CA ILE A 25 -0.66 -8.09 -6.77
C ILE A 25 -1.89 -8.94 -6.46
N ALA A 26 -2.27 -9.04 -5.19
CA ALA A 26 -3.44 -9.82 -4.76
C ALA A 26 -4.73 -9.31 -5.43
N HIS A 27 -4.95 -8.00 -5.46
CA HIS A 27 -6.11 -7.42 -6.13
C HIS A 27 -6.11 -7.72 -7.63
N SER A 28 -4.97 -7.57 -8.30
CA SER A 28 -4.84 -7.86 -9.74
C SER A 28 -5.06 -9.33 -10.12
N GLN A 29 -4.96 -10.25 -9.15
CA GLN A 29 -5.26 -11.67 -9.31
C GLN A 29 -6.73 -12.03 -8.99
N GLY A 30 -7.60 -11.02 -8.78
CA GLY A 30 -9.03 -11.22 -8.53
C GLY A 30 -9.35 -11.64 -7.09
N HIS A 31 -8.51 -11.25 -6.13
CA HIS A 31 -8.81 -11.41 -4.70
C HIS A 31 -9.44 -10.14 -4.13
N LYS A 32 -10.29 -10.29 -3.11
CA LYS A 32 -10.74 -9.14 -2.33
C LYS A 32 -9.56 -8.70 -1.44
N VAL A 33 -9.29 -7.40 -1.43
CA VAL A 33 -8.20 -6.81 -0.67
C VAL A 33 -8.75 -5.64 0.14
N ASP A 34 -8.41 -5.62 1.42
CA ASP A 34 -8.61 -4.49 2.33
C ASP A 34 -7.25 -4.11 2.94
N ILE A 35 -6.99 -2.83 3.16
CA ILE A 35 -5.74 -2.31 3.74
C ILE A 35 -6.06 -1.51 5.00
N PHE A 36 -5.35 -1.77 6.11
CA PHE A 36 -5.42 -0.96 7.33
C PHE A 36 -4.07 -0.29 7.60
N LEU A 37 -4.10 1.02 7.80
CA LEU A 37 -2.98 1.80 8.31
C LEU A 37 -3.20 1.97 9.81
N ILE A 38 -2.22 1.59 10.63
CA ILE A 38 -2.30 1.72 12.09
C ILE A 38 -0.99 2.29 12.62
N ASP A 39 -0.96 2.71 13.89
CA ASP A 39 0.25 3.21 14.56
C ASP A 39 0.98 4.27 13.71
N SER A 40 2.28 4.11 13.46
CA SER A 40 3.05 5.02 12.60
C SER A 40 2.70 4.86 11.11
N GLY A 41 2.04 3.78 10.71
CA GLY A 41 1.60 3.56 9.34
C GLY A 41 0.56 4.57 8.85
N VAL A 42 -0.20 5.20 9.75
CA VAL A 42 -1.23 6.20 9.40
C VAL A 42 -0.67 7.40 8.63
N VAL A 43 0.62 7.71 8.81
CA VAL A 43 1.27 8.84 8.11
C VAL A 43 1.45 8.58 6.61
N TRP A 44 1.21 7.36 6.13
CA TRP A 44 1.15 7.04 4.70
C TRP A 44 -0.19 7.40 4.03
N ALA A 45 -1.17 7.90 4.80
CA ALA A 45 -2.37 8.52 4.25
C ALA A 45 -2.17 10.01 3.88
N ASP A 46 -1.03 10.62 4.23
CA ASP A 46 -0.73 12.02 3.93
C ASP A 46 -0.41 12.21 2.44
N THR A 47 -1.38 12.75 1.69
CA THR A 47 -1.27 12.99 0.25
C THR A 47 -0.22 14.05 -0.14
N THR A 48 0.35 14.78 0.82
CA THR A 48 1.44 15.73 0.57
C THR A 48 2.84 15.08 0.61
N ARG A 49 2.93 13.82 1.02
CA ARG A 49 4.18 13.05 1.11
C ARG A 49 4.77 12.73 -0.26
N ASP A 50 6.10 12.72 -0.36
CA ASP A 50 6.80 12.23 -1.54
C ASP A 50 6.77 10.69 -1.61
N TYR A 51 5.95 10.14 -2.50
CA TYR A 51 5.85 8.71 -2.76
C TYR A 51 6.86 8.17 -3.78
N SER A 52 7.71 9.03 -4.35
CA SER A 52 8.66 8.67 -5.39
C SER A 52 9.99 8.12 -4.83
N VAL A 53 10.20 8.20 -3.52
CA VAL A 53 11.41 7.72 -2.83
C VAL A 53 11.63 6.23 -3.08
N LYS A 54 12.72 5.89 -3.76
CA LYS A 54 13.03 4.51 -4.14
C LYS A 54 13.49 3.68 -2.94
N THR A 55 13.05 2.43 -2.92
CA THR A 55 13.57 1.37 -2.04
C THR A 55 14.87 0.79 -2.60
N THR A 56 15.50 -0.11 -1.83
CA THR A 56 16.72 -0.82 -2.29
C THR A 56 16.51 -1.60 -3.60
N THR A 57 15.28 -2.04 -3.89
CA THR A 57 14.92 -2.78 -5.11
C THR A 57 14.59 -1.88 -6.30
N GLY A 58 14.60 -0.55 -6.14
CA GLY A 58 14.42 0.42 -7.23
C GLY A 58 12.97 0.84 -7.52
N ASP A 59 12.00 0.25 -6.86
CA ASP A 59 10.58 0.62 -6.86
C ASP A 59 10.22 1.48 -5.64
N CYS A 60 9.05 2.11 -5.67
CA CYS A 60 8.54 2.97 -4.61
C CYS A 60 7.02 2.84 -4.43
N VAL A 61 6.49 3.50 -3.40
CA VAL A 61 5.04 3.55 -3.13
C VAL A 61 4.25 4.03 -4.35
N ASN A 62 4.77 5.01 -5.09
CA ASN A 62 4.08 5.56 -6.26
C ASN A 62 3.96 4.56 -7.43
N ASP A 63 4.73 3.47 -7.43
CA ASP A 63 4.60 2.41 -8.42
C ASP A 63 3.38 1.50 -8.15
N TYR A 64 2.73 1.60 -6.97
CA TYR A 64 1.67 0.69 -6.53
C TYR A 64 0.41 1.36 -5.96
N LEU A 65 0.56 2.38 -5.11
CA LEU A 65 -0.57 3.04 -4.45
C LEU A 65 -1.56 3.67 -5.44
N PRO A 66 -1.16 4.31 -6.55
CA PRO A 66 -2.10 4.84 -7.53
C PRO A 66 -3.06 3.78 -8.07
N TYR A 67 -2.57 2.58 -8.39
CA TYR A 67 -3.45 1.48 -8.83
C TYR A 67 -4.51 1.12 -7.78
N LEU A 68 -4.13 1.06 -6.50
CA LEU A 68 -5.05 0.72 -5.41
C LEU A 68 -6.15 1.78 -5.25
N VAL A 69 -5.78 3.06 -5.37
CA VAL A 69 -6.73 4.18 -5.31
C VAL A 69 -7.64 4.20 -6.54
N GLU A 70 -7.08 4.05 -7.75
CA GLU A 70 -7.83 4.04 -9.01
C GLU A 70 -8.82 2.87 -9.11
N ASN A 71 -8.54 1.75 -8.44
CA ASN A 71 -9.41 0.58 -8.39
C ASN A 71 -10.29 0.54 -7.12
N GLU A 72 -10.36 1.65 -6.37
CA GLU A 72 -11.20 1.79 -5.18
C GLU A 72 -10.99 0.68 -4.13
N VAL A 73 -9.75 0.19 -3.99
CA VAL A 73 -9.40 -0.78 -2.95
C VAL A 73 -9.58 -0.11 -1.58
N PRO A 74 -10.35 -0.68 -0.64
CA PRO A 74 -10.55 -0.06 0.67
C PRO A 74 -9.26 0.11 1.45
N ILE A 75 -8.98 1.35 1.86
CA ILE A 75 -7.88 1.72 2.75
C ILE A 75 -8.47 2.41 3.98
N TYR A 76 -8.27 1.80 5.14
CA TYR A 76 -8.73 2.27 6.44
C TYR A 76 -7.56 2.87 7.23
N VAL A 77 -7.85 3.85 8.09
CA VAL A 77 -6.90 4.54 8.97
C VAL A 77 -7.46 4.56 10.38
#